data_AF-A0A6C0UNA3-F1
#
_entry.id   AF-A0A6C0UNA3-F1
#
_cell.length_a   1.000
_cell.length_b   1.000
_cell.length_c   1.000
_cell.angle_alpha   90.00
_cell.angle_beta   90.00
_cell.angle_gamma   90.00
#
_symmetry.space_group_name_H-M   'P 1'
#
loop_
_entity.id
_entity.type
_entity.pdbx_description
1 polymer ?
#
loop_
_entity_poly.entity_id
_entity_poly.type
_entity_poly.pdbx_seq_one_letter_code
_entity_poly.pdbx_strand_id
1 'polypeptide(L)'
;MHRPPTERSDDAPTDSISGTELDIETAQETIRASGESIKRDELERAFATLESEGELTTEQRRIVERMATEIVDEILAAPQSVLETDKSADRTAKTVIKLFSTDR
;
A
#
# COMPACT_ATOMS: atom_id res chain seq x y z
N MET A 1 -32.50 -40.84 -37.58
CA MET A 1 -31.23 -40.50 -36.90
C MET A 1 -31.01 -39.00 -37.06
N HIS A 2 -31.12 -38.21 -35.98
CA HIS A 2 -31.01 -36.75 -35.98
C HIS A 2 -29.59 -36.27 -35.63
N ARG A 3 -29.17 -35.12 -36.20
CA ARG A 3 -28.17 -34.16 -35.67
C ARG A 3 -28.80 -32.75 -35.79
N PRO A 4 -28.29 -31.68 -35.14
CA PRO A 4 -27.86 -31.47 -33.73
C PRO A 4 -28.58 -30.22 -33.13
N PRO A 5 -28.18 -29.67 -31.96
CA PRO A 5 -27.20 -28.55 -31.93
C PRO A 5 -26.15 -28.74 -30.82
N THR A 6 -24.85 -28.53 -31.05
CA THR A 6 -24.07 -27.27 -30.86
C THR A 6 -24.34 -26.49 -29.58
N GLU A 7 -23.24 -26.19 -28.90
CA GLU A 7 -23.03 -25.13 -27.91
C GLU A 7 -23.54 -25.36 -26.48
N ARG A 8 -22.61 -25.79 -25.62
CA ARG A 8 -22.20 -24.93 -24.51
C ARG A 8 -20.69 -24.89 -24.48
N SER A 9 -20.14 -23.78 -24.94
CA SER A 9 -18.84 -23.32 -24.49
C SER A 9 -18.90 -23.26 -22.97
N ASP A 10 -18.13 -24.10 -22.30
CA ASP A 10 -17.70 -23.82 -20.93
C ASP A 10 -16.80 -22.58 -21.04
N ASP A 11 -17.45 -21.43 -20.96
CA ASP A 11 -16.80 -20.13 -20.82
C ASP A 11 -16.06 -20.15 -19.48
N ALA A 12 -14.74 -20.23 -19.58
CA ALA A 12 -13.85 -20.20 -18.43
C ALA A 12 -13.95 -18.81 -17.76
N PRO A 13 -14.01 -18.72 -16.42
CA PRO A 13 -13.91 -17.44 -15.75
C PRO A 13 -12.42 -17.04 -15.70
N THR A 14 -11.84 -16.64 -16.83
CA THR A 14 -10.44 -16.19 -16.89
C THR A 14 -10.26 -14.71 -16.56
N ASP A 15 -11.35 -13.94 -16.44
CA ASP A 15 -11.28 -12.48 -16.28
C ASP A 15 -11.17 -12.01 -14.81
N SER A 16 -11.49 -12.86 -13.83
CA SER A 16 -11.52 -12.46 -12.41
C SER A 16 -10.17 -12.53 -11.70
N ILE A 17 -9.21 -13.32 -12.20
CA ILE A 17 -7.87 -13.42 -11.58
C ILE A 17 -7.07 -12.14 -11.86
N SER A 18 -7.18 -11.58 -13.07
CA SER A 18 -6.41 -10.39 -13.47
C SER A 18 -6.84 -9.10 -12.76
N GLY A 19 -8.14 -8.90 -12.49
CA GLY A 19 -8.60 -7.66 -11.85
C GLY A 19 -8.26 -7.57 -10.36
N THR A 20 -8.38 -8.69 -9.64
CA THR A 20 -8.13 -8.73 -8.19
C THR A 20 -6.65 -8.56 -7.87
N GLU A 21 -5.76 -9.17 -8.66
CA GLU A 21 -4.32 -9.07 -8.47
C GLU A 21 -3.80 -7.65 -8.71
N LEU A 22 -4.32 -6.96 -9.74
CA LEU A 22 -4.02 -5.55 -10.01
C LEU A 22 -4.52 -4.62 -8.89
N ASP A 23 -5.68 -4.90 -8.30
CA ASP A 23 -6.22 -4.12 -7.19
C ASP A 23 -5.34 -4.28 -5.92
N ILE A 24 -4.80 -5.48 -5.66
CA ILE A 24 -3.89 -5.73 -4.54
C ILE A 24 -2.57 -4.97 -4.74
N GLU A 25 -1.97 -5.06 -5.92
CA GLU A 25 -0.73 -4.33 -6.24
C GLU A 25 -0.95 -2.82 -6.07
N THR A 26 -2.05 -2.30 -6.62
CA THR A 26 -2.43 -0.89 -6.46
C THR A 26 -2.61 -0.51 -4.99
N ALA A 27 -3.23 -1.38 -4.18
CA ALA A 27 -3.40 -1.14 -2.75
C ALA A 27 -2.06 -1.13 -1.99
N GLN A 28 -1.15 -2.04 -2.31
CA GLN A 28 0.20 -2.08 -1.74
C GLN A 28 1.00 -0.82 -2.10
N GLU A 29 0.94 -0.39 -3.36
CA GLU A 29 1.58 0.84 -3.81
C GLU A 29 0.99 2.07 -3.13
N THR A 30 -0.33 2.12 -2.97
CA THR A 30 -1.03 3.22 -2.27
C THR A 30 -0.58 3.32 -0.81
N ILE A 31 -0.50 2.18 -0.09
CA ILE A 31 0.03 2.14 1.28
C ILE A 31 1.45 2.70 1.35
N ARG A 32 2.34 2.20 0.47
CA ARG A 32 3.75 2.63 0.46
C ARG A 32 3.88 4.11 0.14
N ALA A 33 3.16 4.60 -0.88
CA ALA A 33 3.17 6.00 -1.26
C ALA A 33 2.68 6.90 -0.13
N SER A 34 1.58 6.52 0.53
CA SER A 34 1.07 7.25 1.70
C SER A 34 2.09 7.28 2.84
N GLY A 35 2.73 6.14 3.14
CA GLY A 35 3.78 6.04 4.15
C GLY A 35 4.96 6.97 3.90
N GLU A 36 5.51 6.91 2.68
CA GLU A 36 6.63 7.78 2.27
C GLU A 36 6.26 9.26 2.28
N SER A 37 5.01 9.57 1.95
CA SER A 37 4.51 10.94 2.01
C SER A 37 4.46 11.46 3.45
N ILE A 38 3.89 10.68 4.37
CA ILE A 38 3.83 11.03 5.80
C ILE A 38 5.24 11.13 6.38
N LYS A 39 6.12 10.16 6.07
CA LYS A 39 7.52 10.14 6.54
C LYS A 39 8.24 11.44 6.18
N ARG A 40 8.11 11.91 4.94
CA ARG A 40 8.75 13.16 4.49
C ARG A 40 8.24 14.37 5.26
N ASP A 41 6.93 14.52 5.40
CA ASP A 41 6.34 15.66 6.10
C ASP A 41 6.72 15.68 7.59
N GLU A 42 6.71 14.52 8.25
CA GLU A 42 7.09 14.43 9.66
C GLU A 42 8.60 14.62 9.86
N LEU A 43 9.45 14.16 8.93
CA LEU A 43 10.88 14.45 8.96
C LEU A 43 11.17 15.94 8.80
N GLU A 44 10.48 16.62 7.88
CA GLU A 44 10.62 18.07 7.70
C GLU A 44 10.26 18.82 9.00
N ARG A 45 9.14 18.46 9.63
CA ARG A 45 8.72 19.04 10.92
C ARG A 45 9.69 18.72 12.05
N ALA A 46 10.18 17.48 12.12
CA ALA A 46 11.11 17.04 13.14
C ALA A 46 12.44 17.80 13.03
N PHE A 47 12.98 17.95 11.81
CA PHE A 47 14.19 18.73 11.60
C PHE A 47 13.99 20.21 11.90
N ALA A 48 12.88 20.82 11.46
CA ALA A 48 12.59 22.21 11.79
C ALA A 48 12.51 22.44 13.31
N THR A 49 11.93 21.48 14.05
CA THR A 49 11.83 21.54 15.51
C THR A 49 13.19 21.38 16.17
N LEU A 50 13.94 20.34 15.82
CA LEU A 50 15.24 20.04 16.42
C LEU A 50 16.29 21.12 16.10
N GLU A 51 16.28 21.65 14.88
CA GLU A 51 17.20 22.72 14.47
C GLU A 51 16.91 24.05 15.18
N SER A 52 15.68 24.24 15.69
CA SER A 52 15.37 25.39 16.54
C SER A 52 16.06 25.34 17.91
N GLU A 53 16.47 24.15 18.37
CA GLU A 53 17.20 23.94 19.62
C GLU A 53 18.73 23.92 19.41
N GLY A 54 19.19 23.84 18.15
CA GLY A 54 20.60 23.86 17.77
C GLY A 54 20.87 23.07 16.47
N GLU A 55 22.00 23.32 15.83
CA GLU A 55 22.32 22.65 14.57
C GLU A 55 22.45 21.13 14.74
N LEU A 56 21.79 20.38 13.85
CA LEU A 56 21.94 18.94 13.77
C LEU A 56 23.18 18.55 12.96
N THR A 57 23.99 17.65 13.53
CA THR A 57 25.05 16.98 12.78
C THR A 57 24.46 16.03 11.74
N THR A 58 25.25 15.69 10.72
CA THR A 58 24.87 14.69 9.71
C THR A 58 24.51 13.34 10.33
N GLU A 59 25.19 12.92 11.40
CA GLU A 59 24.91 11.65 12.06
C GLU A 59 23.58 11.68 12.81
N GLN A 60 23.26 12.78 13.50
CA GLN A 60 21.97 12.94 14.16
C GLN A 60 20.82 12.95 13.14
N ARG A 61 20.99 13.63 11.99
CA ARG A 61 19.98 13.60 10.92
C ARG A 61 19.70 12.17 10.43
N ARG A 62 20.76 11.38 10.19
CA ARG A 62 20.63 9.96 9.79
C ARG A 62 19.91 9.12 10.84
N ILE A 63 20.16 9.36 12.12
CA ILE A 63 19.47 8.64 13.21
C ILE A 63 17.97 8.94 13.15
N VAL A 64 17.58 10.20 12.99
CA VAL A 64 16.16 10.61 12.90
C VAL A 64 15.50 10.02 11.66
N GLU A 65 16.16 10.03 10.50
CA GLU A 65 15.68 9.38 9.27
C GLU A 65 15.44 7.88 9.45
N ARG A 66 16.38 7.19 10.12
CA ARG A 66 16.25 5.77 10.42
C ARG A 66 15.08 5.50 11.36
N MET A 67 14.94 6.30 12.42
CA MET A 67 13.80 6.19 13.34
C MET A 67 12.47 6.38 12.61
N ALA A 68 12.37 7.40 11.75
CA ALA A 68 11.16 7.64 10.97
C ALA A 68 10.84 6.48 10.02
N THR A 69 11.87 5.87 9.42
CA THR A 69 11.71 4.68 8.57
C THR A 69 11.20 3.49 9.37
N GLU A 70 11.84 3.17 10.50
CA GLU A 70 11.44 2.06 11.38
C GLU A 70 9.99 2.22 11.88
N ILE A 71 9.59 3.44 12.25
CA ILE A 71 8.22 3.74 12.69
C ILE A 71 7.21 3.51 11.57
N VAL A 72 7.48 4.03 10.37
CA VAL A 72 6.57 3.91 9.23
C VAL A 72 6.45 2.45 8.80
N ASP A 73 7.57 1.72 8.73
CA ASP A 73 7.57 0.31 8.38
C ASP A 73 6.75 -0.53 9.37
N GLU A 74 6.92 -0.30 10.68
CA GLU A 74 6.16 -1.01 11.72
C GLU A 74 4.65 -0.73 11.64
N ILE A 75 4.27 0.53 11.40
CA ILE A 75 2.85 0.91 11.26
C ILE A 75 2.22 0.27 10.02
N LEU A 76 2.97 0.19 8.92
CA LEU A 76 2.47 -0.33 7.64
C LEU A 76 2.52 -1.85 7.51
N ALA A 77 3.29 -2.54 8.36
CA ALA A 77 3.40 -3.99 8.34
C ALA A 77 2.04 -4.69 8.47
N ALA A 78 1.17 -4.21 9.37
CA ALA A 78 -0.16 -4.79 9.59
C ALA A 78 -1.08 -4.71 8.36
N PRO A 79 -1.35 -3.53 7.75
CA PRO A 79 -2.18 -3.45 6.56
C PRO A 79 -1.58 -4.17 5.35
N GLN A 80 -0.25 -4.21 5.20
CA GLN A 80 0.41 -5.00 4.17
C GLN A 80 0.16 -6.50 4.33
N SER A 81 0.33 -7.04 5.55
CA SER A 81 0.11 -8.46 5.83
C SER A 81 -1.35 -8.91 5.58
N VAL A 82 -2.31 -8.02 5.85
CA VAL A 82 -3.73 -8.30 5.57
C VAL A 82 -3.98 -8.46 4.07
N LEU A 83 -3.33 -7.65 3.22
CA LEU A 83 -3.47 -7.77 1.75
C LEU A 83 -2.88 -9.09 1.21
N GLU A 84 -1.82 -9.59 1.82
CA GLU A 84 -1.15 -10.83 1.39
C GLU A 84 -1.92 -12.11 1.77
N THR A 85 -2.68 -12.06 2.87
CA THR A 85 -3.27 -13.25 3.49
C THR A 85 -4.78 -13.38 3.29
N ASP A 86 -5.48 -12.32 2.86
CA ASP A 86 -6.93 -12.30 2.75
C ASP A 86 -7.44 -13.00 1.48
N LYS A 87 -8.32 -13.99 1.66
CA LYS A 87 -9.02 -14.70 0.57
C LYS A 87 -10.12 -13.85 -0.09
N SER A 88 -10.48 -12.71 0.51
CA SER A 88 -11.42 -11.70 -0.01
C SER A 88 -10.69 -10.46 -0.55
N ALA A 89 -9.49 -10.66 -1.09
CA ALA A 89 -8.52 -9.62 -1.40
C ALA A 89 -9.09 -8.42 -2.18
N ASP A 90 -10.06 -8.62 -3.08
CA ASP A 90 -10.69 -7.56 -3.88
C ASP A 90 -11.35 -6.45 -3.03
N ARG A 91 -12.18 -6.84 -2.03
CA ARG A 91 -12.88 -5.86 -1.18
C ARG A 91 -11.90 -5.15 -0.24
N THR A 92 -10.93 -5.90 0.26
CA THR A 92 -9.90 -5.40 1.16
C THR A 92 -8.98 -4.42 0.44
N ALA A 93 -8.54 -4.74 -0.78
CA ALA A 93 -7.77 -3.86 -1.64
C ALA A 93 -8.50 -2.54 -1.92
N LYS A 94 -9.77 -2.60 -2.34
CA LYS A 94 -10.60 -1.40 -2.57
C LYS A 94 -10.77 -0.54 -1.32
N THR A 95 -10.91 -1.17 -0.15
CA THR A 95 -11.02 -0.47 1.14
C THR A 95 -9.70 0.21 1.50
N VAL A 96 -8.58 -0.47 1.34
CA VAL A 96 -7.24 0.08 1.55
C VAL A 96 -7.00 1.27 0.63
N ILE A 97 -7.26 1.12 -0.68
CA ILE A 97 -7.13 2.21 -1.64
C ILE A 97 -7.93 3.41 -1.14
N LYS A 98 -9.21 3.25 -0.80
CA LYS A 98 -10.04 4.36 -0.28
C LYS A 98 -9.50 5.02 0.99
N LEU A 99 -8.93 4.26 1.92
CA LEU A 99 -8.42 4.79 3.18
C LEU A 99 -7.08 5.54 3.01
N PHE A 100 -6.18 4.99 2.19
CA PHE A 100 -4.81 5.49 2.03
C PHE A 100 -4.63 6.42 0.82
N SER A 101 -5.59 6.47 -0.10
CA SER A 101 -5.63 7.45 -1.22
C SER A 101 -6.16 8.82 -0.81
N THR A 102 -6.41 9.05 0.48
CA THR A 102 -6.93 10.33 0.98
C THR A 102 -6.09 11.50 0.46
N ASP A 103 -6.77 12.41 -0.24
CA ASP A 103 -6.28 13.67 -0.78
C ASP A 103 -5.36 14.40 0.22
N ARG A 104 -4.22 14.87 -0.27
CA ARG A 104 -3.56 16.06 0.28
C ARG A 104 -4.15 17.30 -0.35
#